data_AF-Q3ID92-F1
#
_entry.id   AF-Q3ID92-F1
#
_cell.length_a   1.000
_cell.length_b   1.000
_cell.length_c   1.000
_cell.angle_alpha   90.00
_cell.angle_beta   90.00
_cell.angle_gamma   90.00
#
_symmetry.space_group_name_H-M   'P 1'
#
loop_
_entity.id
_entity.type
_entity.pdbx_description
1 polymer ?
#
loop_
_entity_poly.entity_id
_entity_poly.type
_entity_poly.pdbx_seq_one_letter_code
_entity_poly.pdbx_strand_id
1 'polypeptide(L)'
;MPVENNSTPTEQVTEEKKTTLKKLKEYFILLMVALMGLGNWADTKALSIEAYNGFITNFTNKIEEKKISKLDIGNYLPYAQKQIGIPQVIKTSKIDERYEYRYYKEDKYLLTLINKETRIVAIVVHSLSYDKSLVDDFSPKVPFSNFKLKEHSLEQIVPDSNEFFYDSNNIKYYMQVKQLNAQGMFLNLTSGFSDYTELKGNVAEDLFKLDEVTLMSDEQTLTSPITKKLATNKATFYAISELPSEYIADSLLTKYEFNVYF
;
A
#
# COMPACT_ATOMS: atom_id res chain seq x y z
N MET A 1 3.14 19.21 73.20
CA MET A 1 3.67 17.88 72.86
C MET A 1 3.45 17.64 71.38
N PRO A 2 4.43 17.06 70.67
CA PRO A 2 4.93 17.62 69.41
C PRO A 2 4.52 16.80 68.19
N VAL A 3 4.60 17.41 67.00
CA VAL A 3 4.68 16.70 65.73
C VAL A 3 6.09 16.87 65.19
N GLU A 4 6.72 15.72 64.95
CA GLU A 4 8.06 15.50 64.41
C GLU A 4 8.20 15.96 62.95
N ASN A 5 9.25 16.75 62.71
CA ASN A 5 10.35 16.53 61.75
C ASN A 5 10.07 15.72 60.46
N ASN A 6 10.30 16.30 59.28
CA ASN A 6 11.58 16.14 58.55
C ASN A 6 11.55 16.65 57.09
N SER A 7 12.53 17.51 56.79
CA SER A 7 13.34 17.66 55.56
C SER A 7 12.72 17.61 54.16
N THR A 8 12.73 18.77 53.48
CA THR A 8 12.66 18.92 52.01
C THR A 8 14.06 19.17 51.44
N PRO A 9 14.53 18.41 50.43
CA PRO A 9 15.66 18.79 49.58
C PRO A 9 15.11 19.41 48.27
N THR A 10 15.10 20.74 48.14
CA THR A 10 14.50 21.42 46.98
C THR A 10 15.39 22.50 46.35
N GLU A 11 16.70 22.31 46.31
CA GLU A 11 17.60 23.28 45.65
C GLU A 11 18.28 22.79 44.36
N GLN A 12 18.30 21.49 44.06
CA GLN A 12 19.01 21.00 42.86
C GLN A 12 18.18 20.97 41.57
N VAL A 13 16.84 21.08 41.63
CA VAL A 13 15.97 20.95 40.44
C VAL A 13 15.82 22.26 39.63
N THR A 14 16.23 23.40 40.22
CA THR A 14 15.90 24.73 39.66
C THR A 14 16.92 25.25 38.64
N GLU A 15 18.20 24.86 38.75
CA GLU A 15 19.26 25.33 37.83
C GLU A 15 19.25 24.62 36.47
N GLU A 16 18.95 23.32 36.44
CA GLU A 16 18.95 22.49 35.23
C GLU A 16 17.80 22.88 34.27
N LYS A 17 16.64 23.26 34.82
CA LYS A 17 15.51 23.80 34.05
C LYS A 17 15.82 25.19 33.48
N LYS A 18 16.57 26.04 34.19
CA LYS A 18 16.95 27.37 33.69
C LYS A 18 17.95 27.28 32.53
N THR A 19 18.86 26.31 32.53
CA THR A 19 19.85 26.10 31.44
C THR A 19 19.24 25.51 30.18
N THR A 20 18.28 24.59 30.30
CA THR A 20 17.55 24.03 29.14
C THR A 20 16.60 25.05 28.49
N LEU A 21 15.89 25.86 29.28
CA LEU A 21 15.09 26.99 28.78
C LEU A 21 15.95 28.06 28.08
N LYS A 22 17.16 28.31 28.59
CA LYS A 22 18.09 29.28 27.99
C LYS A 22 18.62 28.80 26.64
N LYS A 23 18.99 27.52 26.54
CA LYS A 23 19.42 26.89 25.26
C LYS A 23 18.30 26.86 24.21
N LEU A 24 17.05 26.58 24.63
CA LEU A 24 15.90 26.61 23.73
C LEU A 24 15.63 28.03 23.21
N LYS A 25 15.77 29.04 24.07
CA LYS A 25 15.63 30.45 23.71
C LYS A 25 16.74 30.91 22.75
N GLU A 26 17.97 30.48 22.97
CA GLU A 26 19.10 30.76 22.07
C GLU A 26 18.90 30.12 20.69
N TYR A 27 18.41 28.88 20.63
CA TYR A 27 18.10 28.21 19.36
C TYR A 27 16.93 28.89 18.62
N PHE A 28 15.91 29.33 19.35
CA PHE A 28 14.77 30.06 18.79
C PHE A 28 15.17 31.44 18.25
N ILE A 29 16.08 32.15 18.94
CA ILE A 29 16.62 33.43 18.48
C ILE A 29 17.49 33.23 17.24
N LEU A 30 18.34 32.19 17.21
CA LEU A 30 19.15 31.86 16.02
C LEU A 30 18.26 31.54 14.81
N LEU A 31 17.18 30.79 15.02
CA LEU A 31 16.20 30.46 14.00
C LEU A 31 15.47 31.72 13.50
N MET A 32 15.10 32.64 14.39
CA MET A 32 14.49 33.91 14.01
C MET A 32 15.45 34.84 13.27
N VAL A 33 16.73 34.89 13.65
CA VAL A 33 17.76 35.67 12.95
C VAL A 33 18.04 35.10 11.55
N ALA A 34 18.04 33.78 11.40
CA ALA A 34 18.13 33.11 10.11
C ALA A 34 16.91 33.43 9.22
N LEU A 35 15.70 33.42 9.79
CA LEU A 35 14.46 33.78 9.08
C LEU A 35 14.40 35.27 8.72
N MET A 36 14.94 36.16 9.57
CA MET A 36 15.07 37.59 9.28
C MET A 36 16.12 37.88 8.19
N GLY A 37 17.15 37.04 8.08
CA GLY A 37 18.18 37.12 7.04
C GLY A 37 17.74 36.67 5.65
N LEU A 38 16.59 35.99 5.51
CA LEU A 38 16.12 35.42 4.25
C LEU A 38 15.21 36.34 3.42
N GLY A 39 14.79 37.49 3.93
CA GLY A 39 13.98 38.46 3.18
C GLY A 39 12.54 38.00 2.91
N ASN A 40 11.65 38.98 2.79
CA ASN A 40 10.20 38.92 2.54
C ASN A 40 9.43 37.72 3.14
N TRP A 41 8.60 37.99 4.15
CA TRP A 41 7.81 37.01 4.90
C TRP A 41 6.91 36.11 4.03
N ALA A 42 6.55 36.58 2.83
CA ALA A 42 5.83 35.80 1.82
C ALA A 42 6.66 34.65 1.24
N ASP A 43 7.94 34.88 0.91
CA ASP A 43 8.83 33.87 0.33
C ASP A 43 9.24 32.83 1.36
N THR A 44 9.44 33.25 2.61
CA THR A 44 9.73 32.31 3.71
C THR A 44 8.54 31.38 4.00
N LYS A 45 7.31 31.87 3.89
CA LYS A 45 6.10 31.03 4.00
C LYS A 45 5.97 30.06 2.84
N ALA A 46 6.23 30.51 1.62
CA ALA A 46 6.21 29.66 0.43
C ALA A 46 7.25 28.53 0.56
N LEU A 47 8.50 28.87 0.88
CA LEU A 47 9.57 27.90 1.14
C LEU A 47 9.27 26.96 2.31
N SER A 48 8.63 27.43 3.38
CA SER A 48 8.24 26.57 4.50
C SER A 48 7.13 25.61 4.14
N ILE A 49 6.15 26.05 3.33
CA ILE A 49 5.07 25.20 2.82
C ILE A 49 5.62 24.21 1.79
N GLU A 50 6.53 24.63 0.92
CA GLU A 50 7.20 23.76 -0.05
C GLU A 50 8.15 22.76 0.64
N ALA A 51 8.87 23.18 1.68
CA ALA A 51 9.69 22.29 2.47
C ALA A 51 8.82 21.32 3.29
N TYR A 52 7.70 21.78 3.86
CA TYR A 52 6.75 20.91 4.56
C TYR A 52 6.05 19.93 3.63
N ASN A 53 5.57 20.41 2.47
CA ASN A 53 4.97 19.56 1.44
C ASN A 53 6.00 18.62 0.86
N GLY A 54 7.22 19.08 0.59
CA GLY A 54 8.34 18.25 0.14
C GLY A 54 8.72 17.22 1.20
N PHE A 55 8.70 17.58 2.47
CA PHE A 55 8.98 16.66 3.57
C PHE A 55 7.86 15.62 3.73
N ILE A 56 6.59 16.02 3.84
CA ILE A 56 5.47 15.07 3.97
C ILE A 56 5.28 14.21 2.72
N THR A 57 5.44 14.78 1.51
CA THR A 57 5.28 14.05 0.25
C THR A 57 6.40 13.05 0.02
N ASN A 58 7.65 13.43 0.34
CA ASN A 58 8.77 12.51 0.18
C ASN A 58 8.89 11.53 1.35
N PHE A 59 8.60 11.92 2.60
CA PHE A 59 8.82 11.10 3.80
C PHE A 59 7.58 10.39 4.35
N THR A 60 6.37 10.61 3.83
CA THR A 60 5.19 9.95 4.39
C THR A 60 4.23 9.44 3.32
N ASN A 61 3.88 8.16 3.40
CA ASN A 61 2.90 7.47 2.55
C ASN A 61 1.44 7.98 2.73
N LYS A 62 1.22 9.01 3.56
CA LYS A 62 -0.09 9.55 3.93
C LYS A 62 -0.81 10.20 2.74
N ILE A 63 -0.09 10.73 1.76
CA ILE A 63 -0.72 11.39 0.60
C ILE A 63 -1.28 10.33 -0.34
N GLU A 64 -0.49 9.30 -0.61
CA GLU A 64 -0.82 8.15 -1.45
C GLU A 64 -1.98 7.36 -0.86
N GLU A 65 -1.92 7.04 0.45
CA GLU A 65 -3.03 6.39 1.15
C GLU A 65 -4.31 7.22 1.12
N LYS A 66 -4.22 8.54 1.31
CA LYS A 66 -5.38 9.45 1.26
C LYS A 66 -5.98 9.59 -0.15
N LYS A 67 -5.18 9.45 -1.21
CA LYS A 67 -5.68 9.42 -2.59
C LYS A 67 -6.47 8.15 -2.83
N ILE A 68 -5.92 7.00 -2.45
CA ILE A 68 -6.56 5.68 -2.62
C ILE A 68 -7.82 5.57 -1.76
N SER A 69 -7.80 6.09 -0.53
CA SER A 69 -8.95 5.99 0.40
C SER A 69 -10.19 6.80 -0.03
N LYS A 70 -10.10 7.61 -1.07
CA LYS A 70 -11.26 8.33 -1.66
C LYS A 70 -11.90 7.59 -2.82
N LEU A 71 -11.31 6.47 -3.23
CA LEU A 71 -11.81 5.62 -4.28
C LEU A 71 -12.61 4.50 -3.66
N ASP A 72 -13.88 4.44 -4.03
CA ASP A 72 -14.80 3.39 -3.62
C ASP A 72 -15.34 2.68 -4.86
N ILE A 73 -15.70 1.42 -4.66
CA ILE A 73 -16.44 0.64 -5.64
C ILE A 73 -17.79 1.29 -5.91
N GLY A 74 -18.15 1.41 -7.19
CA GLY A 74 -19.33 2.13 -7.66
C GLY A 74 -19.11 3.61 -7.97
N ASN A 75 -17.92 4.17 -7.68
CA ASN A 75 -17.63 5.57 -8.00
C ASN A 75 -17.66 5.84 -9.52
N TYR A 76 -18.05 7.08 -9.85
CA TYR A 76 -18.02 7.59 -11.22
C TYR A 76 -16.57 7.85 -11.65
N LEU A 77 -16.13 7.22 -12.73
CA LEU A 77 -14.75 7.27 -13.20
C LEU A 77 -14.25 8.70 -13.46
N PRO A 78 -15.00 9.61 -14.13
CA PRO A 78 -14.55 11.00 -14.29
C PRO A 78 -14.39 11.76 -12.96
N TYR A 79 -15.11 11.37 -11.91
CA TYR A 79 -14.88 11.92 -10.57
C TYR A 79 -13.57 11.41 -9.98
N ALA A 80 -13.30 10.10 -10.08
CA ALA A 80 -12.04 9.51 -9.64
C ALA A 80 -10.84 10.12 -10.37
N GLN A 81 -10.91 10.27 -11.70
CA GLN A 81 -9.84 10.85 -12.53
C GLN A 81 -9.50 12.29 -12.15
N LYS A 82 -10.46 13.09 -11.70
CA LYS A 82 -10.17 14.43 -11.17
C LYS A 82 -9.31 14.41 -9.92
N GLN A 83 -9.30 13.30 -9.18
CA GLN A 83 -8.54 13.16 -7.93
C GLN A 83 -7.18 12.51 -8.13
N ILE A 84 -7.11 11.47 -8.98
CA ILE A 84 -5.89 10.67 -9.19
C ILE A 84 -5.16 10.96 -10.50
N GLY A 85 -5.78 11.73 -11.41
CA GLY A 85 -5.25 12.02 -12.73
C GLY A 85 -5.82 11.11 -13.83
N ILE A 86 -5.17 11.15 -14.99
CA ILE A 86 -5.49 10.30 -16.14
C ILE A 86 -4.67 9.01 -16.11
N PRO A 87 -5.20 7.88 -16.62
CA PRO A 87 -4.44 6.63 -16.67
C PRO A 87 -3.31 6.71 -17.69
N GLN A 88 -2.18 6.06 -17.40
CA GLN A 88 -1.07 5.92 -18.36
C GLN A 88 -1.38 4.86 -19.42
N VAL A 89 -2.10 3.80 -19.04
CA VAL A 89 -2.45 2.68 -19.92
C VAL A 89 -3.92 2.32 -19.72
N ILE A 90 -4.59 2.00 -20.83
CA ILE A 90 -5.93 1.43 -20.83
C ILE A 90 -5.86 0.12 -21.61
N LYS A 91 -6.30 -0.98 -21.00
CA LYS A 91 -6.48 -2.28 -21.66
C LYS A 91 -7.94 -2.67 -21.57
N THR A 92 -8.42 -3.38 -22.58
CA THR A 92 -9.72 -4.06 -22.52
C THR A 92 -9.52 -5.45 -21.92
N SER A 93 -10.47 -5.91 -21.11
CA SER A 93 -10.43 -7.26 -20.56
C SER A 93 -10.47 -8.30 -21.69
N LYS A 94 -9.72 -9.40 -21.50
CA LYS A 94 -9.74 -10.55 -22.40
C LYS A 94 -10.94 -11.48 -22.11
N ILE A 95 -11.56 -11.34 -20.94
CA ILE A 95 -12.72 -12.12 -20.52
C ILE A 95 -14.01 -11.52 -21.09
N ASP A 96 -14.17 -10.20 -20.97
CA ASP A 96 -15.36 -9.47 -21.46
C ASP A 96 -15.01 -8.03 -21.83
N GLU A 97 -15.16 -7.70 -23.11
CA GLU A 97 -14.78 -6.41 -23.70
C GLU A 97 -15.51 -5.19 -23.10
N ARG A 98 -16.59 -5.40 -22.34
CA ARG A 98 -17.30 -4.32 -21.63
C ARG A 98 -16.52 -3.76 -20.45
N TYR A 99 -15.47 -4.45 -20.00
CA TYR A 99 -14.62 -4.03 -18.90
C TYR A 99 -13.28 -3.51 -19.40
N GLU A 100 -12.86 -2.39 -18.82
CA GLU A 100 -11.56 -1.78 -19.10
C GLU A 100 -10.71 -1.76 -17.82
N TYR A 101 -9.42 -1.96 -18.00
CA TYR A 101 -8.39 -1.87 -16.97
C TYR A 101 -7.59 -0.60 -17.20
N ARG A 102 -7.66 0.32 -16.24
CA ARG A 102 -7.01 1.63 -16.29
C ARG A 102 -5.89 1.67 -15.27
N TYR A 103 -4.66 1.84 -15.75
CA TYR A 103 -3.46 1.74 -14.93
C TYR A 103 -2.91 3.13 -14.59
N TYR A 104 -2.63 3.32 -13.31
CA TYR A 104 -2.11 4.53 -12.68
C TYR A 104 -0.86 4.14 -11.88
N LYS A 105 0.30 4.20 -12.53
CA LYS A 105 1.60 3.97 -11.90
C LYS A 105 2.11 5.26 -11.26
N GLU A 106 2.47 5.15 -10.00
CA GLU A 106 3.26 6.10 -9.24
C GLU A 106 4.56 5.42 -8.81
N ASP A 107 5.53 6.16 -8.28
CA ASP A 107 6.84 5.60 -7.91
C ASP A 107 6.75 4.43 -6.90
N LYS A 108 5.77 4.50 -6.00
CA LYS A 108 5.62 3.55 -4.88
C LYS A 108 4.55 2.48 -5.10
N TYR A 109 3.64 2.67 -6.06
CA TYR A 109 2.51 1.79 -6.24
C TYR A 109 1.97 1.80 -7.66
N LEU A 110 1.31 0.71 -8.04
CA LEU A 110 0.49 0.63 -9.24
C LEU A 110 -0.98 0.47 -8.82
N LEU A 111 -1.79 1.47 -9.14
CA LEU A 111 -3.24 1.42 -8.98
C LEU A 111 -3.87 1.02 -10.30
N THR A 112 -4.75 0.03 -10.27
CA THR A 112 -5.57 -0.37 -11.41
C THR A 112 -7.03 -0.19 -11.05
N LEU A 113 -7.75 0.58 -11.87
CA LEU A 113 -9.20 0.68 -11.80
C LEU A 113 -9.80 -0.21 -12.87
N ILE A 114 -10.68 -1.12 -12.48
CA ILE A 114 -11.51 -1.87 -13.41
C ILE A 114 -12.83 -1.14 -13.52
N ASN A 115 -13.18 -0.70 -14.72
CA ASN A 115 -14.42 0.02 -14.98
C ASN A 115 -15.30 -0.73 -15.97
N LYS A 116 -16.60 -0.65 -15.72
CA LYS A 116 -17.64 -0.95 -16.71
C LYS A 116 -18.21 0.39 -17.15
N GLU A 117 -17.95 0.76 -18.40
CA GLU A 117 -18.22 2.11 -18.90
C GLU A 117 -17.64 3.17 -17.95
N THR A 118 -18.48 4.00 -17.33
CA THR A 118 -18.04 5.06 -16.41
C THR A 118 -18.12 4.69 -14.93
N ARG A 119 -18.45 3.44 -14.56
CA ARG A 119 -18.55 3.01 -13.16
C ARG A 119 -17.34 2.13 -12.80
N ILE A 120 -16.68 2.45 -11.69
CA ILE A 120 -15.61 1.63 -11.13
C ILE A 120 -16.24 0.40 -10.47
N VAL A 121 -15.81 -0.80 -10.86
CA VAL A 121 -16.32 -2.09 -10.36
C VAL A 121 -15.26 -2.90 -9.63
N ALA A 122 -13.98 -2.58 -9.81
CA ALA A 122 -12.90 -3.10 -8.97
C ALA A 122 -11.76 -2.08 -8.82
N ILE A 123 -11.03 -2.19 -7.72
CA ILE A 123 -9.84 -1.42 -7.41
C ILE A 123 -8.75 -2.41 -7.03
N VAL A 124 -7.59 -2.35 -7.70
CA VAL A 124 -6.41 -3.16 -7.40
C VAL A 124 -5.26 -2.24 -7.04
N VAL A 125 -4.59 -2.49 -5.92
CA VAL A 125 -3.45 -1.71 -5.45
C VAL A 125 -2.26 -2.63 -5.24
N HIS A 126 -1.23 -2.43 -6.06
CA HIS A 126 0.07 -3.09 -5.92
C HIS A 126 1.05 -2.15 -5.25
N SER A 127 1.68 -2.60 -4.17
CA SER A 127 2.82 -1.92 -3.59
C SER A 127 4.09 -2.30 -4.36
N LEU A 128 4.78 -1.29 -4.89
CA LEU A 128 6.05 -1.46 -5.59
C LEU A 128 7.22 -1.22 -4.63
N SER A 129 8.37 -1.80 -4.95
CA SER A 129 9.61 -1.53 -4.22
C SER A 129 10.07 -0.12 -4.54
N TYR A 130 10.30 0.70 -3.51
CA TYR A 130 10.77 2.07 -3.66
C TYR A 130 12.17 2.20 -3.08
N ASP A 131 13.18 2.17 -3.95
CA ASP A 131 14.60 2.20 -3.59
C ASP A 131 15.09 3.63 -3.29
N LYS A 132 14.43 4.31 -2.35
CA LYS A 132 14.99 5.51 -1.72
C LYS A 132 15.08 5.24 -0.23
N SER A 133 16.30 4.87 0.20
CA SER A 133 16.75 4.45 1.55
C SER A 133 16.29 5.31 2.76
N LEU A 134 15.56 6.40 2.56
CA LEU A 134 15.14 7.34 3.60
C LEU A 134 13.62 7.33 3.87
N VAL A 135 12.84 6.52 3.15
CA VAL A 135 11.38 6.49 3.23
C VAL A 135 10.92 5.06 3.48
N ASP A 136 9.98 4.88 4.40
CA ASP A 136 9.35 3.59 4.63
C ASP A 136 8.65 3.08 3.36
N ASP A 137 8.78 1.78 3.13
CA ASP A 137 8.12 1.08 2.03
C ASP A 137 6.61 1.34 2.05
N PHE A 138 6.00 1.48 0.88
CA PHE A 138 4.56 1.77 0.77
C PHE A 138 3.73 0.55 1.19
N SER A 139 3.24 0.55 2.43
CA SER A 139 2.54 -0.59 3.04
C SER A 139 1.09 -0.21 3.41
N PRO A 140 0.22 0.03 2.40
CA PRO A 140 -1.13 0.50 2.66
C PRO A 140 -1.94 -0.53 3.44
N LYS A 141 -2.88 -0.04 4.26
CA LYS A 141 -3.86 -0.87 4.95
C LYS A 141 -4.76 -1.58 3.93
N VAL A 142 -4.95 -2.88 4.11
CA VAL A 142 -5.89 -3.66 3.30
C VAL A 142 -7.32 -3.39 3.79
N PRO A 143 -8.25 -2.97 2.91
CA PRO A 143 -9.63 -2.69 3.30
C PRO A 143 -10.29 -3.89 3.99
N PHE A 144 -11.24 -3.60 4.90
CA PHE A 144 -11.97 -4.63 5.67
C PHE A 144 -11.09 -5.55 6.54
N SER A 145 -9.85 -5.15 6.82
CA SER A 145 -8.93 -5.87 7.69
C SER A 145 -8.15 -4.90 8.60
N ASN A 146 -7.37 -5.45 9.53
CA ASN A 146 -6.39 -4.67 10.32
C ASN A 146 -4.96 -4.83 9.80
N PHE A 147 -4.80 -5.43 8.63
CA PHE A 147 -3.50 -5.80 8.07
C PHE A 147 -3.04 -4.80 7.01
N LYS A 148 -1.76 -4.87 6.69
CA LYS A 148 -1.08 -4.02 5.72
C LYS A 148 -0.28 -4.85 4.74
N LEU A 149 -0.21 -4.38 3.49
CA LEU A 149 0.69 -4.96 2.49
C LEU A 149 2.15 -4.87 2.94
N LYS A 150 3.00 -5.77 2.43
CA LYS A 150 4.44 -5.93 2.73
C LYS A 150 4.81 -6.18 4.20
N GLU A 151 3.86 -6.06 5.12
CA GLU A 151 4.03 -6.38 6.54
C GLU A 151 3.47 -7.76 6.87
N HIS A 152 2.28 -8.09 6.37
CA HIS A 152 1.51 -9.29 6.72
C HIS A 152 1.46 -10.31 5.58
N SER A 153 1.30 -11.59 5.94
CA SER A 153 1.18 -12.71 5.00
C SER A 153 -0.23 -12.83 4.41
N LEU A 154 -0.36 -13.58 3.31
CA LEU A 154 -1.65 -13.82 2.66
C LEU A 154 -2.61 -14.57 3.58
N GLU A 155 -2.13 -15.59 4.29
CA GLU A 155 -2.95 -16.36 5.26
C GLU A 155 -3.48 -15.48 6.41
N GLN A 156 -2.79 -14.39 6.76
CA GLN A 156 -3.27 -13.43 7.75
C GLN A 156 -4.40 -12.56 7.18
N ILE A 157 -4.22 -12.06 5.95
CA ILE A 157 -5.17 -11.14 5.30
C ILE A 157 -6.44 -11.89 4.85
N VAL A 158 -6.26 -13.04 4.24
CA VAL A 158 -7.29 -13.88 3.62
C VAL A 158 -7.19 -15.29 4.23
N PRO A 159 -7.60 -15.46 5.51
CA PRO A 159 -7.53 -16.76 6.17
C PRO A 159 -8.50 -17.75 5.51
N ASP A 160 -8.11 -19.02 5.49
CA ASP A 160 -8.94 -20.16 5.08
C ASP A 160 -9.58 -20.01 3.69
N SER A 161 -8.84 -19.41 2.75
CA SER A 161 -9.29 -19.27 1.37
C SER A 161 -9.20 -20.61 0.62
N ASN A 162 -10.32 -21.05 0.08
CA ASN A 162 -10.41 -22.23 -0.79
C ASN A 162 -10.28 -21.87 -2.28
N GLU A 163 -10.22 -20.59 -2.61
CA GLU A 163 -10.18 -20.08 -3.97
C GLU A 163 -8.88 -19.29 -4.18
N PHE A 164 -8.06 -19.77 -5.10
CA PHE A 164 -6.75 -19.19 -5.40
C PHE A 164 -6.49 -19.19 -6.90
N PHE A 165 -5.66 -18.25 -7.33
CA PHE A 165 -5.23 -18.09 -8.71
C PHE A 165 -3.73 -17.87 -8.74
N TYR A 166 -3.09 -18.34 -9.79
CA TYR A 166 -1.64 -18.24 -9.96
C TYR A 166 -1.24 -18.30 -11.43
N ASP A 167 -0.04 -17.82 -11.71
CA ASP A 167 0.70 -18.07 -12.96
C ASP A 167 2.19 -18.19 -12.59
N SER A 168 2.90 -19.07 -13.28
CA SER A 168 4.34 -19.34 -13.12
C SER A 168 5.16 -18.87 -14.33
N ASN A 169 4.50 -18.54 -15.45
CA ASN A 169 5.09 -18.37 -16.78
C ASN A 169 5.15 -16.90 -17.22
N ASN A 170 4.02 -16.21 -17.36
CA ASN A 170 3.99 -14.85 -17.96
C ASN A 170 4.22 -13.74 -16.93
N ILE A 171 3.61 -13.93 -15.77
CA ILE A 171 3.82 -13.16 -14.56
C ILE A 171 3.81 -14.16 -13.41
N LYS A 172 4.84 -14.16 -12.57
CA LYS A 172 4.85 -15.01 -11.39
C LYS A 172 4.01 -14.35 -10.31
N TYR A 173 2.82 -14.88 -10.08
CA TYR A 173 1.92 -14.40 -9.03
C TYR A 173 1.17 -15.53 -8.36
N TYR A 174 0.68 -15.24 -7.16
CA TYR A 174 -0.29 -16.05 -6.45
C TYR A 174 -1.22 -15.15 -5.66
N MET A 175 -2.50 -15.46 -5.66
CA MET A 175 -3.51 -14.71 -4.92
C MET A 175 -4.60 -15.60 -4.35
N GLN A 176 -5.16 -15.16 -3.25
CA GLN A 176 -6.25 -15.80 -2.53
C GLN A 176 -7.44 -14.87 -2.42
N VAL A 177 -8.63 -15.47 -2.40
CA VAL A 177 -9.90 -14.77 -2.45
C VAL A 177 -10.68 -15.00 -1.16
N LYS A 178 -11.27 -13.94 -0.64
CA LYS A 178 -12.27 -13.99 0.43
C LYS A 178 -13.46 -13.16 0.02
N GLN A 179 -14.61 -13.80 -0.07
CA GLN A 179 -15.86 -13.10 -0.20
C GLN A 179 -16.17 -12.38 1.11
N LEU A 180 -16.46 -11.09 1.02
CA LEU A 180 -16.89 -10.30 2.16
C LEU A 180 -18.39 -10.53 2.38
N ASN A 181 -18.82 -10.34 3.62
CA ASN A 181 -20.21 -10.42 4.01
C ASN A 181 -20.91 -9.06 3.80
N ALA A 182 -22.11 -8.89 4.38
CA ALA A 182 -22.87 -7.65 4.29
C ALA A 182 -22.07 -6.42 4.77
N GLN A 183 -21.19 -6.56 5.77
CA GLN A 183 -20.34 -5.47 6.25
C GLN A 183 -19.30 -5.02 5.21
N GLY A 184 -18.93 -5.90 4.28
CA GLY A 184 -18.12 -5.56 3.10
C GLY A 184 -18.91 -5.54 1.80
N MET A 185 -20.23 -5.31 1.87
CA MET A 185 -21.12 -5.15 0.72
C MET A 185 -21.13 -6.34 -0.26
N PHE A 186 -20.83 -7.55 0.21
CA PHE A 186 -20.71 -8.76 -0.61
C PHE A 186 -19.64 -8.67 -1.72
N LEU A 187 -18.68 -7.76 -1.58
CA LEU A 187 -17.54 -7.63 -2.49
C LEU A 187 -16.53 -8.76 -2.26
N ASN A 188 -15.68 -9.00 -3.24
CA ASN A 188 -14.55 -9.92 -3.12
C ASN A 188 -13.31 -9.14 -2.69
N LEU A 189 -12.69 -9.56 -1.58
CA LEU A 189 -11.34 -9.16 -1.21
C LEU A 189 -10.36 -10.21 -1.76
N THR A 190 -9.51 -9.78 -2.68
CA THR A 190 -8.39 -10.58 -3.17
C THR A 190 -7.09 -10.01 -2.60
N SER A 191 -6.16 -10.87 -2.21
CA SER A 191 -4.80 -10.44 -1.86
C SER A 191 -3.79 -11.44 -2.39
N GLY A 192 -2.63 -10.94 -2.81
CA GLY A 192 -1.62 -11.76 -3.45
C GLY A 192 -0.24 -11.12 -3.44
N PHE A 193 0.69 -11.81 -4.07
CA PHE A 193 1.99 -11.27 -4.45
C PHE A 193 2.24 -11.47 -5.95
N SER A 194 3.10 -10.64 -6.51
CA SER A 194 3.47 -10.64 -7.93
C SER A 194 4.94 -10.28 -8.11
N ASP A 195 5.54 -10.73 -9.21
CA ASP A 195 6.94 -10.42 -9.56
C ASP A 195 7.21 -9.00 -10.10
N TYR A 196 6.25 -8.07 -10.00
CA TYR A 196 6.52 -6.64 -10.12
C TYR A 196 7.53 -6.16 -9.08
N THR A 197 7.52 -6.80 -7.92
CA THR A 197 8.54 -6.67 -6.88
C THR A 197 9.36 -7.94 -6.80
N GLU A 198 10.58 -7.85 -6.30
CA GLU A 198 11.45 -9.01 -6.11
C GLU A 198 10.76 -10.08 -5.24
N LEU A 199 10.58 -11.28 -5.80
CA LEU A 199 10.06 -12.43 -5.07
C LEU A 199 11.18 -12.98 -4.17
N LYS A 200 10.87 -13.17 -2.89
CA LYS A 200 11.83 -13.66 -1.90
C LYS A 200 11.75 -15.18 -1.77
N GLY A 201 12.88 -15.83 -1.53
CA GLY A 201 12.95 -17.28 -1.28
C GLY A 201 12.58 -18.12 -2.50
N ASN A 202 12.05 -19.33 -2.25
CA ASN A 202 11.79 -20.33 -3.29
C ASN A 202 10.39 -20.20 -3.93
N VAL A 203 9.79 -19.01 -3.88
CA VAL A 203 8.42 -18.77 -4.36
C VAL A 203 8.24 -19.18 -5.82
N ALA A 204 9.20 -18.83 -6.69
CA ALA A 204 9.13 -19.19 -8.11
C ALA A 204 9.13 -20.71 -8.33
N GLU A 205 9.92 -21.45 -7.55
CA GLU A 205 9.93 -22.92 -7.61
C GLU A 205 8.63 -23.51 -7.07
N ASP A 206 8.07 -22.92 -6.02
CA ASP A 206 6.81 -23.37 -5.43
C ASP A 206 5.62 -23.13 -6.38
N LEU A 207 5.61 -22.01 -7.13
CA LEU A 207 4.64 -21.76 -8.19
C LEU A 207 4.75 -22.77 -9.33
N PHE A 208 5.98 -23.10 -9.75
CA PHE A 208 6.21 -24.10 -10.79
C PHE A 208 5.76 -25.49 -10.34
N LYS A 209 6.03 -25.88 -9.09
CA LYS A 209 5.53 -27.14 -8.52
C LYS A 209 4.00 -27.16 -8.43
N LEU A 210 3.38 -26.03 -8.11
CA LEU A 210 1.92 -25.92 -8.09
C LEU A 210 1.33 -26.17 -9.50
N ASP A 211 1.98 -25.63 -10.53
CA ASP A 211 1.61 -25.84 -11.93
C ASP A 211 1.73 -27.33 -12.32
N GLU A 212 2.87 -27.97 -12.02
CA GLU A 212 3.08 -29.40 -12.27
C GLU A 212 2.01 -30.28 -11.59
N VAL A 213 1.74 -30.04 -10.30
CA VAL A 213 0.76 -30.84 -9.55
C VAL A 213 -0.65 -30.62 -10.07
N THR A 214 -1.02 -29.39 -10.43
CA THR A 214 -2.36 -29.08 -10.95
C THR A 214 -2.58 -29.71 -12.33
N LEU A 215 -1.54 -29.82 -13.16
CA LEU A 215 -1.61 -30.48 -14.47
C LEU A 215 -1.63 -32.01 -14.35
N MET A 216 -0.96 -32.57 -13.36
CA MET A 216 -0.82 -34.02 -13.17
C MET A 216 -1.95 -34.64 -12.34
N SER A 217 -2.69 -33.85 -11.55
CA SER A 217 -3.66 -34.37 -10.58
C SER A 217 -4.77 -33.37 -10.29
N ASP A 218 -6.03 -33.81 -10.44
CA ASP A 218 -7.21 -33.08 -9.95
C ASP A 218 -7.36 -33.15 -8.41
N GLU A 219 -6.38 -33.74 -7.71
CA GLU A 219 -6.44 -33.97 -6.27
C GLU A 219 -6.07 -32.71 -5.47
N GLN A 220 -7.10 -32.05 -4.92
CA GLN A 220 -6.97 -30.90 -4.01
C GLN A 220 -6.10 -31.19 -2.75
N THR A 221 -5.91 -32.46 -2.41
CA THR A 221 -5.05 -32.92 -1.30
C THR A 221 -3.56 -32.65 -1.56
N LEU A 222 -3.13 -32.68 -2.83
CA LEU A 222 -1.73 -32.49 -3.22
C LEU A 222 -1.37 -31.02 -3.41
N THR A 223 -2.34 -30.17 -3.77
CA THR A 223 -2.14 -28.73 -3.92
C THR A 223 -2.15 -28.00 -2.57
N SER A 224 -2.89 -28.50 -1.57
CA SER A 224 -3.04 -27.86 -0.25
C SER A 224 -1.72 -27.54 0.49
N PRO A 225 -0.70 -28.42 0.54
CA PRO A 225 0.58 -28.09 1.18
C PRO A 225 1.32 -26.94 0.47
N ILE A 226 1.29 -26.91 -0.86
CA ILE A 226 1.97 -25.89 -1.65
C ILE A 226 1.25 -24.55 -1.52
N THR A 227 -0.09 -24.53 -1.61
CA THR A 227 -0.88 -23.30 -1.45
C THR A 227 -0.74 -22.72 -0.04
N LYS A 228 -0.70 -23.56 1.00
CA LYS A 228 -0.39 -23.13 2.38
C LYS A 228 0.99 -22.51 2.48
N LYS A 229 2.01 -23.14 1.87
CA LYS A 229 3.37 -22.58 1.84
C LYS A 229 3.39 -21.23 1.13
N LEU A 230 2.76 -21.11 -0.03
CA LEU A 230 2.65 -19.85 -0.77
C LEU A 230 1.94 -18.77 0.05
N ALA A 231 0.90 -19.13 0.82
CA ALA A 231 0.14 -18.20 1.65
C ALA A 231 0.94 -17.60 2.83
N THR A 232 2.05 -18.22 3.24
CA THR A 232 2.96 -17.65 4.26
C THR A 232 3.74 -16.43 3.75
N ASN A 233 3.78 -16.19 2.44
CA ASN A 233 4.47 -15.04 1.86
C ASN A 233 3.71 -13.75 2.12
N LYS A 234 4.47 -12.65 2.18
CA LYS A 234 3.93 -11.31 2.37
C LYS A 234 3.13 -10.87 1.17
N ALA A 235 1.95 -10.30 1.41
CA ALA A 235 1.14 -9.73 0.34
C ALA A 235 1.80 -8.48 -0.24
N THR A 236 1.86 -8.37 -1.56
CA THR A 236 2.32 -7.14 -2.24
C THR A 236 1.18 -6.40 -2.94
N PHE A 237 0.00 -7.01 -3.04
CA PHE A 237 -1.19 -6.34 -3.55
C PHE A 237 -2.48 -6.80 -2.87
N TYR A 238 -3.52 -5.97 -3.01
CA TYR A 238 -4.90 -6.34 -2.74
C TYR A 238 -5.81 -5.84 -3.86
N ALA A 239 -6.98 -6.45 -3.98
CA ALA A 239 -8.09 -5.96 -4.80
C ALA A 239 -9.41 -6.03 -4.03
N ILE A 240 -10.27 -5.05 -4.26
CA ILE A 240 -11.68 -5.08 -3.87
C ILE A 240 -12.50 -5.06 -5.15
N SER A 241 -13.47 -5.96 -5.30
CA SER A 241 -14.16 -6.17 -6.57
C SER A 241 -15.63 -6.58 -6.41
N GLU A 242 -16.51 -6.07 -7.27
CA GLU A 242 -17.84 -6.66 -7.54
C GLU A 242 -17.74 -7.88 -8.47
N LEU A 243 -16.62 -8.01 -9.19
CA LEU A 243 -16.39 -9.05 -10.19
C LEU A 243 -15.75 -10.31 -9.59
N PRO A 244 -15.94 -11.45 -10.25
CA PRO A 244 -15.14 -12.65 -10.01
C PRO A 244 -13.63 -12.39 -10.10
N SER A 245 -12.83 -13.15 -9.36
CA SER A 245 -11.40 -12.89 -9.17
C SER A 245 -10.56 -13.19 -10.42
N GLU A 246 -11.13 -13.88 -11.41
CA GLU A 246 -10.58 -14.06 -12.76
C GLU A 246 -10.32 -12.71 -13.43
N TYR A 247 -11.18 -11.71 -13.20
CA TYR A 247 -10.96 -10.36 -13.74
C TYR A 247 -9.80 -9.65 -13.06
N ILE A 248 -9.50 -10.00 -11.81
CA ILE A 248 -8.32 -9.50 -11.11
C ILE A 248 -7.07 -10.12 -11.72
N ALA A 249 -7.09 -11.44 -11.96
CA ALA A 249 -6.00 -12.14 -12.66
C ALA A 249 -5.72 -11.56 -14.05
N ASP A 250 -6.77 -11.38 -14.87
CA ASP A 250 -6.65 -10.82 -16.23
C ASP A 250 -6.18 -9.35 -16.22
N SER A 251 -6.48 -8.60 -15.15
CA SER A 251 -6.01 -7.23 -14.99
C SER A 251 -4.51 -7.13 -14.69
N LEU A 252 -3.86 -8.22 -14.24
CA LEU A 252 -2.43 -8.22 -14.01
C LEU A 252 -1.68 -8.13 -15.36
N LEU A 253 -0.82 -7.14 -15.47
CA LEU A 253 0.11 -6.99 -16.59
C LEU A 253 1.16 -8.10 -16.56
N THR A 254 1.48 -8.67 -17.72
CA THR A 254 2.64 -9.58 -17.81
C THR A 254 3.94 -8.81 -17.51
N LYS A 255 5.03 -9.53 -17.21
CA LYS A 255 6.33 -8.88 -16.96
C LYS A 255 6.79 -8.01 -18.14
N TYR A 256 6.51 -8.47 -19.36
CA TYR A 256 6.80 -7.73 -20.59
C TYR A 256 5.95 -6.46 -20.70
N GLU A 257 4.63 -6.57 -20.52
CA GLU A 257 3.72 -5.42 -20.56
C GLU A 257 4.10 -4.37 -19.51
N PHE A 258 4.40 -4.80 -18.28
CA PHE A 258 4.82 -3.90 -17.22
C PHE A 258 6.07 -3.10 -17.62
N ASN A 259 7.11 -3.77 -18.13
CA ASN A 259 8.36 -3.12 -18.53
C ASN A 259 8.23 -2.24 -19.79
N VAL A 260 7.28 -2.53 -20.68
CA VAL A 260 7.06 -1.72 -21.90
C VAL A 260 6.27 -0.46 -21.57
N TYR A 261 5.30 -0.56 -20.67
CA TYR A 261 4.45 0.57 -20.31
C TYR A 261 5.09 1.54 -19.31
N PHE A 262 6.08 1.10 -18.51
CA PHE A 262 6.50 1.78 -17.28
C PHE A 262 7.99 1.70 -16.97
#